data_AF-A0A6I3U7P5-F1
#
_entry.id   AF-A0A6I3U7P5-F1
#
_cell.length_a   1.000
_cell.length_b   1.000
_cell.length_c   1.000
_cell.angle_alpha   90.00
_cell.angle_beta   90.00
_cell.angle_gamma   90.00
#
_symmetry.space_group_name_H-M   'P 1'
#
loop_
_entity.id
_entity.type
_entity.pdbx_description
1 polymer ?
#
loop_
_entity_poly.entity_id
_entity_poly.type
_entity_poly.pdbx_seq_one_letter_code
_entity_poly.pdbx_strand_id
1 'polypeptide(L)'
;KESIPEITEVGTKVLSSNQPAEGVKDLVLETPKLEVEEVSVAFEHQERPNAALLKGKRQLVQAGVEGQVRRFVEVDAQGKRTLHSTEVLKEALPEIVEVGTKEEQVSQTRDQALSATPAKV
;
A
#
# COMPACT_ATOMS: atom_id res chain seq x y z
N LYS A 1 -8.39 -49.70 -29.21
CA LYS A 1 -9.78 -49.88 -28.73
C LYS A 1 -9.72 -49.90 -27.21
N GLU A 2 -10.56 -49.10 -26.60
CA GLU A 2 -10.66 -48.81 -25.17
C GLU A 2 -10.96 -50.07 -24.36
N SER A 3 -10.23 -50.30 -23.27
CA SER A 3 -10.54 -51.32 -22.26
C SER A 3 -10.94 -50.58 -20.99
N ILE A 4 -12.24 -50.57 -20.73
CA ILE A 4 -12.85 -50.06 -19.50
C ILE A 4 -13.07 -51.28 -18.59
N PRO A 5 -12.42 -51.40 -17.42
CA PRO A 5 -12.86 -52.37 -16.43
C PRO A 5 -13.98 -51.80 -15.56
N GLU A 6 -15.17 -52.31 -15.85
CA GLU A 6 -16.25 -52.74 -14.94
C GLU A 6 -15.96 -52.61 -13.43
N ILE A 7 -16.78 -51.82 -12.73
CA ILE A 7 -16.89 -51.85 -11.27
C ILE A 7 -18.29 -52.36 -10.94
N THR A 8 -18.41 -53.66 -10.68
CA THR A 8 -19.53 -54.22 -9.92
C THR A 8 -19.12 -54.26 -8.46
N GLU A 9 -19.54 -53.28 -7.67
CA GLU A 9 -19.48 -53.37 -6.21
C GLU A 9 -20.90 -53.53 -5.66
N VAL A 10 -21.23 -54.78 -5.33
CA VAL A 10 -22.44 -55.14 -4.60
C VAL A 10 -22.18 -54.84 -3.12
N GLY A 11 -22.50 -53.61 -2.71
CA GLY A 11 -22.52 -53.17 -1.32
C GLY A 11 -23.95 -53.23 -0.76
N THR A 12 -24.15 -54.12 0.20
CA THR A 12 -25.37 -54.42 0.95
C THR A 12 -26.26 -53.21 1.29
N LYS A 13 -27.55 -53.31 0.94
CA LYS A 13 -28.62 -52.51 1.57
C LYS A 13 -28.64 -52.77 3.07
N VAL A 14 -28.35 -51.75 3.88
CA VAL A 14 -28.83 -51.69 5.26
C VAL A 14 -29.80 -50.52 5.35
N LEU A 15 -31.07 -50.88 5.59
CA LEU A 15 -32.12 -49.95 5.99
C LEU A 15 -31.75 -49.39 7.36
N SER A 16 -31.38 -48.11 7.42
CA SER A 16 -31.53 -47.32 8.64
C SER A 16 -32.38 -46.11 8.30
N SER A 17 -33.69 -46.31 8.32
CA SER A 17 -34.62 -45.23 8.58
C SER A 17 -34.37 -44.73 10.00
N ASN A 18 -34.15 -43.44 10.17
CA ASN A 18 -34.76 -42.61 11.21
C ASN A 18 -34.53 -41.16 10.79
N GLN A 19 -35.61 -40.49 10.39
CA GLN A 19 -35.65 -39.08 9.95
C GLN A 19 -34.80 -38.19 10.86
N PRO A 20 -33.96 -37.28 10.34
CA PRO A 20 -33.63 -36.11 11.12
C PRO A 20 -34.90 -35.29 11.20
N ALA A 21 -35.48 -35.26 12.40
CA ALA A 21 -36.54 -34.33 12.74
C ALA A 21 -36.13 -32.93 12.28
N GLU A 22 -37.10 -32.25 11.66
CA GLU A 22 -37.16 -30.80 11.55
C GLU A 22 -36.56 -30.18 12.81
N GLY A 23 -35.41 -29.55 12.62
CA GLY A 23 -34.57 -29.07 13.68
C GLY A 23 -33.63 -28.08 13.03
N VAL A 24 -34.17 -26.92 12.68
CA VAL A 24 -33.40 -25.69 12.54
C VAL A 24 -32.70 -25.44 13.87
N LYS A 25 -31.62 -26.17 14.10
CA LYS A 25 -30.55 -25.69 14.95
C LYS A 25 -29.70 -24.91 13.98
N ASP A 26 -30.01 -23.62 13.85
CA ASP A 26 -28.97 -22.63 13.66
C ASP A 26 -27.93 -22.93 14.72
N LEU A 27 -27.01 -23.85 14.40
CA LEU A 27 -25.78 -24.00 15.12
C LEU A 27 -25.04 -22.73 14.75
N VAL A 28 -25.34 -21.66 15.48
CA VAL A 28 -24.51 -20.49 15.56
C VAL A 28 -23.22 -21.03 16.14
N LEU A 29 -22.37 -21.53 15.24
CA LEU A 29 -20.97 -21.66 15.48
C LEU A 29 -20.58 -20.26 15.92
N GLU A 30 -20.26 -20.10 17.21
CA GLU A 30 -19.51 -18.94 17.71
C GLU A 30 -18.09 -18.99 17.15
N THR A 31 -17.95 -19.30 15.86
CA THR A 31 -16.74 -19.09 15.10
C THR A 31 -16.53 -17.58 15.08
N PRO A 32 -15.36 -17.12 15.55
CA PRO A 32 -15.08 -15.70 15.55
C PRO A 32 -15.26 -15.16 14.13
N LYS A 33 -15.91 -14.00 14.03
CA LYS A 33 -16.26 -13.42 12.74
C LYS A 33 -15.04 -12.70 12.19
N LEU A 34 -14.63 -13.05 10.98
CA LEU A 34 -13.62 -12.26 10.26
C LEU A 34 -14.29 -11.07 9.58
N GLU A 35 -13.88 -9.87 9.95
CA GLU A 35 -14.25 -8.61 9.30
C GLU A 35 -13.09 -8.13 8.41
N VAL A 36 -13.45 -7.58 7.24
CA VAL A 36 -12.48 -7.00 6.29
C VAL A 36 -12.68 -5.49 6.27
N GLU A 37 -11.61 -4.76 6.55
CA GLU A 37 -11.61 -3.30 6.56
C GLU A 37 -10.62 -2.76 5.54
N GLU A 38 -11.12 -1.99 4.57
CA GLU A 38 -10.29 -1.26 3.63
C GLU A 38 -9.87 0.07 4.25
N VAL A 39 -8.57 0.25 4.40
CA VAL A 39 -7.98 1.45 5.02
C VAL A 39 -7.05 2.11 4.02
N SER A 40 -7.22 3.42 3.83
CA SER A 40 -6.29 4.22 3.04
C SER A 40 -4.98 4.44 3.80
N VAL A 41 -3.87 4.40 3.08
CA VAL A 41 -2.53 4.67 3.61
C VAL A 41 -2.04 5.97 2.98
N ALA A 42 -1.84 6.99 3.81
CA ALA A 42 -1.28 8.26 3.38
C ALA A 42 0.11 8.05 2.74
N PHE A 43 0.44 8.88 1.76
CA PHE A 43 1.77 8.89 1.19
C PHE A 43 2.73 9.76 2.01
N GLU A 44 4.01 9.45 1.92
CA GLU A 44 5.07 10.23 2.54
C GLU A 44 5.47 11.42 1.64
N HIS A 45 5.89 12.53 2.24
CA HIS A 45 6.48 13.66 1.50
C HIS A 45 8.00 13.63 1.62
N GLN A 46 8.69 13.63 0.49
CA GLN A 46 10.14 13.59 0.42
C GLN A 46 10.68 14.79 -0.37
N GLU A 47 11.55 15.58 0.27
CA GLU A 47 12.33 16.60 -0.43
C GLU A 47 13.68 16.04 -0.89
N ARG A 48 14.07 16.34 -2.13
CA ARG A 48 15.36 15.93 -2.70
C ARG A 48 16.16 17.13 -3.19
N PRO A 49 17.42 17.33 -2.76
CA PRO A 49 18.24 18.42 -3.29
C PRO A 49 18.58 18.17 -4.76
N ASN A 50 18.36 19.17 -5.61
CA ASN A 50 18.70 19.12 -7.02
C ASN A 50 19.64 20.27 -7.40
N ALA A 51 20.88 19.93 -7.77
CA ALA A 51 21.92 20.87 -8.20
C ALA A 51 21.71 21.41 -9.63
N ALA A 52 20.75 20.88 -10.39
CA ALA A 52 20.33 21.44 -11.68
C ALA A 52 19.34 22.61 -11.50
N LEU A 53 18.59 22.64 -10.39
CA LEU A 53 17.62 23.69 -10.08
C LEU A 53 18.27 24.81 -9.26
N LEU A 54 17.97 26.05 -9.62
CA LEU A 54 18.41 27.24 -8.88
C LEU A 54 17.84 27.27 -7.46
N LYS A 55 18.61 27.77 -6.50
CA LYS A 55 18.14 28.02 -5.13
C LYS A 55 16.81 28.78 -5.13
N GLY A 56 15.87 28.30 -4.32
CA GLY A 56 14.51 28.86 -4.23
C GLY A 56 13.53 28.33 -5.27
N LYS A 57 13.96 27.55 -6.27
CA LYS A 57 13.06 26.81 -7.16
C LYS A 57 12.72 25.45 -6.55
N ARG A 58 11.46 25.04 -6.70
CA ARG A 58 10.96 23.72 -6.31
C ARG A 58 10.27 23.09 -7.49
N GLN A 59 10.45 21.79 -7.68
CA GLN A 59 9.84 21.05 -8.77
C GLN A 59 9.25 19.75 -8.23
N LEU A 60 7.96 19.53 -8.46
CA LEU A 60 7.35 18.23 -8.23
C LEU A 60 7.84 17.26 -9.30
N VAL A 61 8.52 16.19 -8.89
CA VAL A 61 9.03 15.15 -9.79
C VAL A 61 8.15 13.92 -9.76
N GLN A 62 7.59 13.61 -8.59
CA GLN A 62 6.65 12.51 -8.43
C GLN A 62 5.50 12.99 -7.54
N ALA A 63 4.27 12.89 -8.03
CA ALA A 63 3.10 13.11 -7.21
C ALA A 63 2.93 11.97 -6.20
N GLY A 64 2.55 12.31 -4.98
CA GLY A 64 2.18 11.32 -3.97
C GLY A 64 0.95 10.53 -4.39
N VAL A 65 0.95 9.23 -4.11
CA VAL A 65 -0.19 8.37 -4.39
C VAL A 65 -0.54 7.61 -3.13
N GLU A 66 -1.75 7.81 -2.63
CA GLU A 66 -2.26 7.06 -1.49
C GLU A 66 -2.28 5.56 -1.80
N GLY A 67 -1.80 4.79 -0.83
CA GLY A 67 -1.91 3.35 -0.79
C GLY A 67 -3.25 2.91 -0.21
N GLN A 68 -3.48 1.61 -0.25
CA GLN A 68 -4.66 0.99 0.32
C GLN A 68 -4.27 -0.37 0.87
N VAL A 69 -4.74 -0.66 2.08
CA VAL A 69 -4.56 -1.95 2.73
C VAL A 69 -5.90 -2.54 3.13
N ARG A 70 -5.98 -3.86 3.13
CA ARG A 70 -7.09 -4.63 3.69
C ARG A 70 -6.66 -5.21 5.02
N ARG A 71 -7.34 -4.82 6.10
CA ARG A 71 -7.13 -5.37 7.44
C ARG A 71 -8.14 -6.48 7.67
N PHE A 72 -7.64 -7.65 8.04
CA PHE A 72 -8.45 -8.78 8.48
C PHE A 72 -8.52 -8.71 10.01
N VAL A 73 -9.70 -8.40 10.53
CA VAL A 73 -9.95 -8.22 11.95
C VAL A 73 -10.85 -9.34 12.43
N GLU A 74 -10.37 -10.14 13.38
CA GLU A 74 -11.17 -11.14 14.04
C GLU A 74 -11.99 -10.47 15.16
N VAL A 75 -13.29 -10.71 15.16
CA VAL A 75 -14.21 -10.25 16.21
C VAL A 75 -14.75 -11.46 16.96
N ASP A 76 -14.42 -11.55 18.25
CA ASP A 76 -14.91 -12.63 19.10
C ASP A 76 -16.38 -12.42 19.55
N ALA A 77 -16.95 -13.42 20.21
CA ALA A 77 -18.33 -13.38 20.72
C ALA A 77 -18.57 -12.28 21.77
N GLN A 78 -17.51 -11.72 22.37
CA GLN A 78 -17.58 -10.59 23.32
C GLN A 78 -17.43 -9.23 22.61
N GLY A 79 -17.22 -9.23 21.28
CA GLY A 79 -17.01 -8.03 20.47
C GLY A 79 -15.57 -7.50 20.51
N LYS A 80 -14.60 -8.24 21.06
CA LYS A 80 -13.19 -7.83 21.03
C LYS A 80 -12.65 -7.98 19.63
N ARG A 81 -12.02 -6.92 19.15
CA ARG A 81 -11.43 -6.82 17.82
C ARG A 81 -9.94 -7.12 17.90
N THR A 82 -9.48 -8.11 17.16
CA THR A 82 -8.06 -8.50 17.10
C THR A 82 -7.60 -8.41 15.65
N LEU A 83 -6.58 -7.59 15.38
CA LEU A 83 -5.98 -7.54 14.04
C LEU A 83 -5.28 -8.88 13.77
N HIS A 84 -5.72 -9.59 12.76
CA HIS A 84 -5.17 -10.89 12.39
C HIS A 84 -4.10 -10.75 11.31
N SER A 85 -4.41 -10.02 10.23
CA SER A 85 -3.45 -9.76 9.15
C SER A 85 -3.76 -8.45 8.45
N THR A 86 -2.76 -7.93 7.72
CA THR A 86 -2.91 -6.77 6.84
C THR A 86 -2.33 -7.12 5.48
N GLU A 87 -3.15 -6.98 4.44
CA GLU A 87 -2.75 -7.20 3.06
C GLU A 87 -2.65 -5.85 2.35
N VAL A 88 -1.59 -5.66 1.56
CA VAL A 88 -1.42 -4.44 0.78
C VAL A 88 -2.12 -4.60 -0.56
N LEU A 89 -3.13 -3.79 -0.81
CA LEU A 89 -3.89 -3.78 -2.07
C LEU A 89 -3.28 -2.82 -3.08
N LYS A 90 -2.80 -1.68 -2.59
CA LYS A 90 -2.10 -0.66 -3.37
C LYS A 90 -0.99 -0.06 -2.53
N GLU A 91 0.23 -0.07 -3.05
CA GLU A 91 1.35 0.57 -2.36
C GLU A 91 1.22 2.09 -2.39
N ALA A 92 1.53 2.73 -1.27
CA ALA A 92 1.63 4.18 -1.22
C ALA A 92 2.93 4.61 -1.90
N LEU A 93 2.85 5.55 -2.84
CA LEU A 93 4.02 6.14 -3.48
C LEU A 93 4.29 7.51 -2.87
N PRO A 94 5.54 7.81 -2.45
CA PRO A 94 5.85 9.09 -1.86
C PRO A 94 5.71 10.22 -2.88
N GLU A 95 5.35 11.40 -2.38
CA GLU A 95 5.49 12.64 -3.13
C GLU A 95 6.95 13.09 -3.08
N ILE A 96 7.54 13.36 -4.24
CA ILE A 96 8.93 13.79 -4.35
C ILE A 96 8.98 15.20 -4.92
N VAL A 97 9.43 16.13 -4.10
CA VAL A 97 9.68 17.52 -4.49
C VAL A 97 11.18 17.77 -4.50
N GLU A 98 11.71 18.17 -5.64
CA GLU A 98 13.09 18.61 -5.75
C GLU A 98 13.24 20.06 -5.33
N VAL A 99 14.22 20.33 -4.48
CA VAL A 99 14.60 21.67 -4.02
C VAL A 99 15.92 22.07 -4.65
N GLY A 100 15.92 23.21 -5.34
CA GLY A 100 17.11 23.70 -6.01
C GLY A 100 18.22 24.09 -5.05
N THR A 101 19.43 23.58 -5.30
CA THR A 101 20.62 23.89 -4.51
C THR A 101 21.68 24.64 -5.31
N LYS A 102 21.46 24.86 -6.61
CA LYS A 102 22.39 25.55 -7.49
C LYS A 102 22.46 27.04 -7.15
N GLU A 103 23.66 27.51 -6.87
CA GLU A 103 23.91 28.94 -6.68
C GLU A 103 23.87 29.65 -8.04
N GLU A 104 23.14 30.76 -8.11
CA GLU A 104 23.25 31.66 -9.25
C GLU A 104 24.61 32.35 -9.13
N GLN A 105 25.54 32.01 -10.02
CA GLN A 105 26.80 32.75 -10.14
C GLN A 105 26.49 34.14 -10.73
N VAL A 106 25.88 35.00 -9.93
CA VAL A 106 25.84 36.44 -10.21
C VAL A 106 27.25 36.95 -9.95
N SER A 107 28.06 36.86 -11.01
CA SER A 107 28.98 37.92 -11.38
C SER A 107 29.79 38.54 -10.24
N GLN A 108 30.70 37.79 -9.62
CA GLN A 108 31.83 38.38 -8.88
C GLN A 108 32.84 39.11 -9.80
N THR A 109 32.50 39.34 -11.08
CA THR A 109 33.41 39.88 -12.10
C THR A 109 33.25 41.38 -12.38
N ARG A 110 32.37 42.11 -11.68
CA ARG A 110 32.15 43.55 -11.97
C ARG A 110 32.76 44.55 -10.99
N ASP A 111 33.20 44.11 -9.81
CA ASP A 111 33.82 45.02 -8.82
C ASP A 111 35.36 45.11 -8.91
N GLN A 112 36.02 44.31 -9.77
CA GLN A 112 37.49 44.35 -9.89
C GLN A 112 38.01 45.26 -11.01
N ALA A 113 37.14 45.96 -11.74
CA ALA A 113 37.53 46.81 -12.89
C ALA A 113 37.59 48.32 -12.57
N LEU A 114 37.32 48.75 -11.32
CA LEU A 114 37.28 50.17 -10.95
C LEU A 114 38.49 50.67 -10.14
N SER A 115 39.47 49.82 -9.81
CA SER A 115 40.66 50.23 -9.03
C SER A 115 41.86 50.70 -9.87
N ALA A 116 41.78 50.64 -11.20
CA ALA A 116 42.84 51.16 -12.07
C ALA A 116 42.59 52.63 -12.42
N THR A 117 42.82 53.55 -11.47
CA THR A 117 43.03 54.96 -11.80
C THR A 117 44.37 55.10 -12.53
N PRO A 118 44.41 55.64 -13.77
CA PRO A 118 45.67 56.01 -14.40
C PRO A 118 46.17 57.31 -13.79
N ALA A 119 47.24 57.25 -12.98
CA ALA A 119 47.99 58.44 -12.62
C ALA A 119 48.74 58.93 -13.88
N LYS A 120 48.34 60.09 -14.39
CA LYS A 120 48.91 60.76 -15.56
C LYS A 120 49.64 62.02 -15.12
N VAL A 121 50.88 62.17 -15.65
CA VAL A 121 51.71 63.38 -15.82
C VAL A 121 52.29 64.04 -14.57
#